data_AF-A0A1Y2NWC3-F1
#
_entry.id   AF-A0A1Y2NWC3-F1
#
_cell.length_a   1.000
_cell.length_b   1.000
_cell.length_c   1.000
_cell.angle_alpha   90.00
_cell.angle_beta   90.00
_cell.angle_gamma   90.00
#
_symmetry.space_group_name_H-M   'P 1'
#
loop_
_entity.id
_entity.type
_entity.pdbx_description
1 polymer ?
#
loop_
_entity_poly.entity_id
_entity_poly.type
_entity_poly.pdbx_seq_one_letter_code
_entity_poly.pdbx_strand_id
1 'polypeptide(L)'
;MRPTAMRIGQEMAAAVQAQAAIATDTPVGMRQATVATVGTDGTVTTVEGFVARRLATYTGPAVGDLVLISPGPGGWYAHGRMAAASAGGWVPLTLASGWSATAGYYTPAYRLNGDGTASLSGMASMSGTLAAGAVVTTLPAEARPANRVRVTVQVAAASGTGYYGVMTINPDGTVTLGDYSAALPGTGSKYAEYDVLSHYRLT
;
A
#
# COMPACT_ATOMS: atom_id res chain seq x y z
N MET A 1 47.98 42.01 -29.21
CA MET A 1 46.52 41.74 -29.30
C MET A 1 46.36 40.56 -30.26
N ARG A 2 45.93 39.34 -29.95
CA ARG A 2 45.10 38.73 -28.89
C ARG A 2 45.82 37.49 -28.33
N PRO A 3 45.55 37.08 -27.07
CA PRO A 3 44.91 35.76 -26.92
C PRO A 3 44.00 35.68 -25.68
N THR A 4 43.07 36.62 -25.49
CA THR A 4 42.11 36.54 -24.37
C THR A 4 41.01 35.49 -24.65
N ALA A 5 40.64 35.28 -25.92
CA ALA A 5 39.57 34.35 -26.30
C ALA A 5 39.97 32.87 -26.17
N MET A 6 41.24 32.54 -26.45
CA MET A 6 41.74 31.15 -26.34
C MET A 6 41.83 30.70 -24.88
N ARG A 7 42.12 31.62 -23.96
CA ARG A 7 42.16 31.35 -22.52
C ARG A 7 40.78 31.06 -21.94
N ILE A 8 39.75 31.80 -22.36
CA ILE A 8 38.36 31.57 -21.92
C ILE A 8 37.84 30.22 -22.41
N GLY A 9 38.17 29.81 -23.64
CA GLY A 9 37.80 28.49 -24.17
C GLY A 9 38.46 27.34 -23.41
N GLN A 10 39.73 27.50 -23.03
CA GLN A 10 40.45 26.51 -22.23
C GLN A 10 39.94 26.44 -20.78
N GLU A 11 39.60 27.59 -20.18
CA GLU A 11 39.01 27.67 -18.84
C GLU A 11 37.60 27.05 -18.82
N MET A 12 36.77 27.29 -19.83
CA MET A 12 35.46 26.64 -19.94
C MET A 12 35.55 25.14 -20.21
N ALA A 13 36.48 24.69 -21.06
CA ALA A 13 36.68 23.26 -21.32
C ALA A 13 37.16 22.52 -20.06
N ALA A 14 38.06 23.12 -19.28
CA ALA A 14 38.53 22.58 -18.01
C ALA A 14 37.40 22.57 -16.95
N ALA A 15 36.58 23.62 -16.88
CA ALA A 15 35.43 23.67 -15.98
C ALA A 15 34.38 22.60 -16.32
N VAL A 16 34.11 22.37 -17.61
CA VAL A 16 33.19 21.32 -18.07
C VAL A 16 33.76 19.93 -17.79
N GLN A 17 35.06 19.71 -18.02
CA GLN A 17 35.72 18.44 -17.67
C GLN A 17 35.73 18.18 -16.16
N ALA A 18 35.95 19.22 -15.34
CA ALA A 18 35.87 19.12 -13.88
C ALA A 18 34.44 18.83 -13.40
N GLN A 19 33.43 19.48 -14.01
CA GLN A 19 32.02 19.19 -13.71
C GLN A 19 31.61 17.77 -14.13
N ALA A 20 32.10 17.28 -15.27
CA ALA A 20 31.84 15.91 -15.72
C ALA A 20 32.48 14.87 -14.78
N ALA A 21 33.67 15.15 -14.24
CA ALA A 21 34.32 14.29 -13.24
C ALA A 21 33.56 14.28 -11.90
N ILE A 22 32.95 15.40 -11.50
CA ILE A 22 32.09 15.49 -10.31
C ILE A 22 30.74 14.77 -10.55
N ALA A 23 30.20 14.80 -11.77
CA ALA A 23 28.93 14.13 -12.10
C ALA A 23 29.05 12.59 -12.12
N THR A 24 30.24 12.04 -12.35
CA THR A 24 30.54 10.61 -12.14
C THR A 24 30.73 10.23 -10.68
N ASP A 25 30.83 11.21 -9.80
CA ASP A 25 30.97 11.05 -8.36
C ASP A 25 29.62 11.35 -7.71
N THR A 26 28.66 10.42 -7.81
CA THR A 26 27.51 10.41 -6.90
C THR A 26 28.08 10.62 -5.50
N PRO A 27 27.67 11.67 -4.75
CA PRO A 27 28.39 12.13 -3.56
C PRO A 27 28.75 10.92 -2.70
N VAL A 28 30.05 10.62 -2.60
CA VAL A 28 30.62 9.34 -2.15
C VAL A 28 29.78 8.77 -1.02
N GLY A 29 28.82 7.92 -1.37
CA GLY A 29 27.84 7.43 -0.42
C GLY A 29 26.40 7.37 -0.89
N MET A 30 25.77 8.43 -1.42
CA MET A 30 24.34 8.34 -1.74
C MET A 30 24.10 7.67 -3.09
N ARG A 31 23.19 6.68 -3.13
CA ARG A 31 22.81 6.00 -4.37
C ARG A 31 21.33 5.61 -4.36
N GLN A 32 20.75 5.50 -5.56
CA GLN A 32 19.44 4.89 -5.73
C GLN A 32 19.59 3.37 -5.72
N ALA A 33 18.61 2.68 -5.15
CA ALA A 33 18.58 1.22 -5.10
C ALA A 33 17.13 0.73 -5.09
N THR A 34 16.90 -0.48 -5.59
CA THR A 34 15.56 -1.08 -5.63
C THR A 34 15.41 -2.10 -4.52
N VAL A 35 14.36 -2.00 -3.71
CA VAL A 35 14.11 -2.97 -2.63
C VAL A 35 13.82 -4.36 -3.21
N ALA A 36 14.62 -5.35 -2.83
CA ALA A 36 14.43 -6.76 -3.18
C ALA A 36 13.71 -7.53 -2.07
N THR A 37 14.07 -7.29 -0.80
CA THR A 37 13.40 -7.91 0.35
C THR A 37 13.29 -6.93 1.53
N VAL A 38 12.25 -7.13 2.34
CA VAL A 38 11.98 -6.35 3.55
C VAL A 38 11.94 -7.32 4.73
N GLY A 39 12.88 -7.15 5.67
CA GLY A 39 12.91 -7.87 6.93
C GLY A 39 11.93 -7.28 7.93
N THR A 40 11.38 -8.14 8.81
CA THR A 40 10.48 -7.74 9.90
C THR A 40 11.15 -6.85 10.95
N ASP A 41 12.49 -6.79 10.95
CA ASP A 41 13.33 -5.98 11.84
C ASP A 41 13.68 -4.59 11.27
N GLY A 42 13.12 -4.23 10.12
CA GLY A 42 13.40 -2.99 9.40
C GLY A 42 14.65 -3.03 8.53
N THR A 43 15.26 -4.20 8.31
CA THR A 43 16.29 -4.40 7.29
C THR A 43 15.65 -4.39 5.90
N VAL A 44 16.30 -3.72 4.95
CA VAL A 44 15.94 -3.68 3.53
C VAL A 44 17.15 -4.18 2.76
N THR A 45 16.97 -5.25 1.99
CA THR A 45 17.99 -5.70 1.04
C THR A 45 17.60 -5.22 -0.34
N THR A 46 18.55 -4.69 -1.10
CA THR A 46 18.31 -4.15 -2.43
C THR A 46 18.74 -5.13 -3.52
N VAL A 47 18.20 -4.99 -4.73
CA VAL A 47 18.54 -5.81 -5.91
C VAL A 47 20.02 -5.69 -6.24
N GLU A 48 20.59 -4.52 -5.99
CA GLU A 48 22.00 -4.17 -6.19
C GLU A 48 22.92 -4.75 -5.10
N GLY A 49 22.38 -5.51 -4.14
CA GLY A 49 23.15 -6.23 -3.12
C GLY A 49 23.45 -5.42 -1.85
N PHE A 50 22.83 -4.25 -1.66
CA PHE A 50 23.00 -3.49 -0.42
C PHE A 50 22.07 -4.03 0.67
N VAL A 51 22.60 -4.12 1.89
CA VAL A 51 21.80 -4.37 3.10
C VAL A 51 21.75 -3.07 3.89
N ALA A 52 20.56 -2.47 3.96
CA ALA A 52 20.33 -1.17 4.57
C ALA A 52 19.35 -1.27 5.75
N ARG A 53 19.56 -0.46 6.78
CA ARG A 53 18.55 -0.24 7.84
C ARG A 53 17.62 0.88 7.41
N ARG A 54 16.31 0.65 7.45
CA ARG A 54 15.33 1.71 7.14
C ARG A 54 15.38 2.79 8.22
N LEU A 55 15.30 4.05 7.81
CA LEU A 55 15.04 5.15 8.75
C LEU A 55 13.59 5.09 9.24
N ALA A 56 13.33 5.65 10.41
CA ALA A 56 11.98 5.70 10.99
C ALA A 56 10.96 6.43 10.09
N THR A 57 11.43 7.37 9.28
CA THR A 57 10.65 8.09 8.27
C THR A 57 10.22 7.22 7.09
N TYR A 58 10.93 6.12 6.83
CA TYR A 58 10.57 5.17 5.78
C TYR A 58 9.57 4.12 6.29
N THR A 59 8.30 4.55 6.35
CA THR A 59 7.19 3.70 6.81
C THR A 59 6.64 2.85 5.66
N GLY A 60 6.36 1.57 5.93
CA GLY A 60 5.80 0.63 4.94
C GLY A 60 6.70 0.37 3.73
N PRO A 61 7.98 -0.01 3.91
CA PRO A 61 8.84 -0.41 2.80
C PRO A 61 8.24 -1.64 2.09
N ALA A 62 8.28 -1.64 0.76
CA ALA A 62 7.77 -2.70 -0.09
C ALA A 62 8.82 -3.15 -1.10
N VAL A 63 8.77 -4.43 -1.48
CA VAL A 63 9.58 -4.95 -2.60
C VAL A 63 9.22 -4.22 -3.88
N GLY A 64 10.24 -3.77 -4.61
CA GLY A 64 10.11 -2.95 -5.82
C GLY A 64 10.16 -1.44 -5.58
N ASP A 65 10.19 -0.98 -4.33
CA ASP A 65 10.39 0.45 -4.04
C ASP A 65 11.75 0.92 -4.54
N LEU A 66 11.78 2.04 -5.27
CA LEU A 66 13.01 2.76 -5.57
C LEU A 66 13.32 3.66 -4.37
N VAL A 67 14.47 3.48 -3.75
CA VAL A 67 14.86 4.18 -2.53
C VAL A 67 16.18 4.92 -2.70
N LEU A 68 16.36 6.01 -1.94
CA LEU A 68 17.66 6.60 -1.72
C LEU A 68 18.33 5.91 -0.53
N ILE A 69 19.54 5.40 -0.73
CA ILE A 69 20.37 4.86 0.35
C ILE A 69 21.65 5.68 0.53
N SER A 70 22.18 5.73 1.75
CA SER A 70 23.47 6.34 2.07
C SER A 70 24.29 5.46 3.01
N PRO A 71 25.63 5.57 3.02
CA PRO A 71 26.45 4.90 4.01
C PRO A 71 26.20 5.51 5.39
N GLY A 72 26.46 4.70 6.41
CA GLY A 72 26.44 5.09 7.80
C GLY A 72 27.36 4.19 8.64
N PRO A 73 27.49 4.46 9.94
CA PRO A 73 28.25 3.61 10.84
C PRO A 73 27.74 2.16 10.79
N GLY A 74 28.57 1.25 10.27
CA GLY A 74 28.26 -0.18 10.23
C GLY A 74 27.37 -0.65 9.08
N GLY A 75 27.07 0.19 8.08
CA GLY A 75 26.33 -0.27 6.90
C GLY A 75 25.66 0.84 6.09
N TRP A 76 24.50 0.51 5.53
CA TRP A 76 23.70 1.42 4.71
C TRP A 76 22.43 1.85 5.46
N TYR A 77 21.96 3.06 5.18
CA TYR A 77 20.65 3.56 5.62
C TYR A 77 19.75 3.79 4.42
N ALA A 78 18.50 3.34 4.50
CA ALA A 78 17.46 3.62 3.51
C ALA A 78 16.61 4.80 3.99
N HIS A 79 16.69 5.93 3.28
CA HIS A 79 16.07 7.20 3.68
C HIS A 79 14.57 7.20 3.51
N GLY A 80 14.09 6.56 2.45
CA GLY A 80 12.71 6.60 2.05
C GLY A 80 12.52 6.25 0.59
N ARG A 81 11.25 6.12 0.22
CA ARG A 81 10.79 5.85 -1.13
C ARG A 81 10.93 7.10 -2.00
N MET A 82 11.65 6.97 -3.11
CA MET A 82 11.68 7.94 -4.21
C MET A 82 10.58 7.65 -5.22
N ALA A 83 10.28 6.37 -5.46
CA ALA A 83 9.14 5.92 -6.24
C ALA A 83 8.57 4.62 -5.64
N ALA A 84 7.25 4.50 -5.59
CA ALA A 84 6.58 3.32 -5.07
C ALA A 84 6.76 2.13 -6.00
N ALA A 85 6.79 0.93 -5.41
CA ALA A 85 6.53 -0.29 -6.15
C ALA A 85 5.23 -0.14 -6.96
N SER A 86 5.19 -0.74 -8.14
CA SER A 86 3.95 -0.79 -8.93
C SER A 86 2.84 -1.44 -8.12
N ALA A 87 1.62 -0.88 -8.20
CA ALA A 87 0.45 -1.50 -7.59
C ALA A 87 0.26 -2.92 -8.12
N GLY A 88 0.00 -3.86 -7.21
CA GLY A 88 -0.34 -5.23 -7.56
C GLY A 88 -1.68 -5.31 -8.28
N GLY A 89 -1.92 -6.44 -8.96
CA GLY A 89 -3.24 -6.76 -9.50
C GLY A 89 -4.28 -6.97 -8.39
N TRP A 90 -5.55 -6.89 -8.77
CA TRP A 90 -6.66 -7.27 -7.88
C TRP A 90 -6.65 -8.78 -7.64
N VAL A 91 -6.66 -9.17 -6.37
CA VAL A 91 -6.69 -10.56 -5.91
C VAL A 91 -8.05 -10.85 -5.28
N PRO A 92 -8.80 -11.88 -5.74
CA PRO A 92 -10.10 -12.23 -5.18
C PRO A 92 -10.04 -12.60 -3.69
N LEU A 93 -11.05 -12.18 -2.93
CA LEU A 93 -11.23 -12.52 -1.53
C LEU A 93 -11.91 -13.88 -1.37
N THR A 94 -11.43 -14.71 -0.44
CA THR A 94 -12.16 -15.90 0.00
C THR A 94 -13.25 -15.49 1.00
N LEU A 95 -14.51 -15.65 0.62
CA LEU A 95 -15.64 -15.29 1.47
C LEU A 95 -15.95 -16.37 2.51
N ALA A 96 -16.41 -15.94 3.68
CA ALA A 96 -16.87 -16.83 4.75
C ALA A 96 -18.16 -17.57 4.35
N SER A 97 -18.46 -18.68 5.03
CA SER A 97 -19.67 -19.46 4.76
C SER A 97 -20.94 -18.60 4.83
N GLY A 98 -21.85 -18.79 3.87
CA GLY A 98 -23.09 -18.02 3.75
C GLY A 98 -22.98 -16.74 2.92
N TRP A 99 -21.76 -16.31 2.59
CA TRP A 99 -21.51 -15.16 1.70
C TRP A 99 -21.14 -15.61 0.29
N SER A 100 -21.58 -14.85 -0.70
CA SER A 100 -21.22 -15.03 -2.10
C SER A 100 -20.98 -13.68 -2.79
N ALA A 101 -20.23 -13.69 -3.89
CA ALA A 101 -20.08 -12.49 -4.73
C ALA A 101 -21.45 -12.09 -5.30
N THR A 102 -21.77 -10.80 -5.27
CA THR A 102 -23.07 -10.33 -5.77
C THR A 102 -23.03 -10.17 -7.29
N ALA A 103 -23.95 -10.83 -7.98
CA ALA A 103 -24.07 -10.72 -9.43
C ALA A 103 -24.33 -9.27 -9.88
N GLY A 104 -23.67 -8.84 -10.96
CA GLY A 104 -23.78 -7.48 -11.49
C GLY A 104 -22.84 -6.45 -10.84
N TYR A 105 -22.05 -6.85 -9.85
CA TYR A 105 -21.03 -6.03 -9.19
C TYR A 105 -19.64 -6.62 -9.41
N TYR A 106 -18.59 -5.84 -9.11
CA TYR A 106 -17.24 -6.38 -9.09
C TYR A 106 -17.11 -7.50 -8.05
N THR A 107 -16.32 -8.52 -8.38
CA THR A 107 -15.98 -9.61 -7.46
C THR A 107 -15.23 -9.04 -6.25
N PRO A 108 -15.61 -9.39 -5.01
CA PRO A 108 -14.85 -9.02 -3.81
C PRO A 108 -13.36 -9.33 -3.96
N ALA A 109 -12.54 -8.30 -3.88
CA ALA A 109 -11.11 -8.39 -4.11
C ALA A 109 -10.34 -7.36 -3.26
N TYR A 110 -9.04 -7.60 -3.09
CA TYR A 110 -8.10 -6.62 -2.55
C TYR A 110 -6.97 -6.36 -3.54
N ARG A 111 -6.29 -5.23 -3.40
CA ARG A 111 -4.99 -4.99 -4.07
C ARG A 111 -4.03 -4.29 -3.12
N LEU A 112 -2.74 -4.57 -3.29
CA LEU A 112 -1.67 -3.81 -2.66
C LEU A 112 -1.29 -2.66 -3.58
N ASN A 113 -1.30 -1.42 -3.09
CA ASN A 113 -1.06 -0.25 -3.94
C ASN A 113 0.43 0.06 -4.16
N GLY A 114 1.33 -0.74 -3.57
CA GLY A 114 2.78 -0.57 -3.65
C GLY A 114 3.32 0.60 -2.81
N ASP A 115 2.44 1.45 -2.29
CA ASP A 115 2.79 2.56 -1.40
C ASP A 115 2.70 2.20 0.09
N GLY A 116 2.48 0.91 0.43
CA GLY A 116 2.21 0.39 1.77
C GLY A 116 0.74 0.46 2.19
N THR A 117 -0.17 0.82 1.28
CA THR A 117 -1.62 0.73 1.51
C THR A 117 -2.21 -0.44 0.72
N ALA A 118 -3.42 -0.83 1.12
CA ALA A 118 -4.27 -1.69 0.32
C ALA A 118 -5.63 -1.03 0.08
N SER A 119 -6.28 -1.49 -0.98
CA SER A 119 -7.66 -1.13 -1.33
C SER A 119 -8.50 -2.40 -1.34
N LEU A 120 -9.80 -2.28 -1.04
CA LEU A 120 -10.77 -3.34 -1.28
C LEU A 120 -11.71 -2.91 -2.42
N SER A 121 -12.30 -3.88 -3.11
CA SER A 121 -13.35 -3.62 -4.07
C SER A 121 -14.40 -4.73 -4.12
N GLY A 122 -15.51 -4.41 -4.76
CA GLY A 122 -16.60 -5.34 -5.05
C GLY A 122 -17.65 -5.41 -3.95
N MET A 123 -18.54 -6.40 -4.09
CA MET A 123 -19.66 -6.58 -3.18
C MET A 123 -19.98 -8.05 -2.93
N ALA A 124 -20.05 -8.43 -1.66
CA ALA A 124 -20.57 -9.73 -1.25
C ALA A 124 -22.00 -9.59 -0.73
N SER A 125 -22.79 -10.65 -0.87
CA SER A 125 -24.12 -10.73 -0.26
C SER A 125 -24.36 -12.07 0.41
N MET A 126 -25.30 -12.05 1.36
CA MET A 126 -25.84 -13.24 2.00
C MET A 126 -27.37 -13.13 2.09
N SER A 127 -28.01 -14.25 2.38
CA SER A 127 -29.45 -14.31 2.69
C SER A 127 -29.67 -14.67 4.16
N GLY A 128 -30.85 -14.35 4.68
CA GLY A 128 -31.23 -14.64 6.07
C GLY A 128 -30.82 -13.57 7.07
N THR A 129 -30.58 -13.99 8.30
CA THR A 129 -30.28 -13.09 9.43
C THR A 129 -28.79 -12.81 9.49
N LEU A 130 -28.43 -11.53 9.48
CA LEU A 130 -27.07 -11.05 9.71
C LEU A 130 -26.91 -10.63 11.17
N ALA A 131 -26.12 -11.37 11.93
CA ALA A 131 -25.79 -11.03 13.31
C ALA A 131 -24.65 -9.99 13.35
N ALA A 132 -24.70 -9.10 14.34
CA ALA A 132 -23.61 -8.16 14.58
C ALA A 132 -22.31 -8.91 14.91
N GLY A 133 -21.20 -8.49 14.29
CA GLY A 133 -19.90 -9.15 14.40
C GLY A 133 -19.71 -10.32 13.44
N ALA A 134 -20.68 -10.62 12.57
CA ALA A 134 -20.52 -11.66 11.56
C ALA A 134 -19.31 -11.39 10.66
N VAL A 135 -18.46 -12.41 10.49
CA VAL A 135 -17.28 -12.36 9.62
C VAL A 135 -17.74 -12.57 8.18
N VAL A 136 -17.30 -11.68 7.29
CA VAL A 136 -17.56 -11.73 5.85
C VAL A 136 -16.42 -12.41 5.12
N THR A 137 -15.18 -12.11 5.51
CA THR A 137 -13.94 -12.65 4.94
C THR A 137 -12.78 -12.44 5.92
N THR A 138 -11.65 -13.08 5.65
CA THR A 138 -10.39 -12.86 6.36
C THR A 138 -9.32 -12.48 5.34
N LEU A 139 -8.72 -11.30 5.51
CA LEU A 139 -7.64 -10.82 4.66
C LEU A 139 -6.37 -11.65 4.87
N PRO A 140 -5.63 -11.96 3.78
CA PRO A 140 -4.33 -12.58 3.89
C PRO A 140 -3.34 -11.62 4.56
N ALA A 141 -2.24 -12.15 5.11
CA ALA A 141 -1.34 -11.42 6.01
C ALA A 141 -0.82 -10.12 5.41
N GLU A 142 -0.48 -10.13 4.13
CA GLU A 142 0.04 -9.01 3.34
C GLU A 142 -0.97 -7.85 3.17
N ALA A 143 -2.27 -8.11 3.35
CA ALA A 143 -3.33 -7.13 3.20
C ALA A 143 -3.94 -6.70 4.54
N ARG A 144 -3.36 -7.08 5.68
CA ARG A 144 -3.93 -6.73 6.99
C ARG A 144 -3.59 -5.29 7.37
N PRO A 145 -4.54 -4.54 7.96
CA PRO A 145 -4.25 -3.19 8.39
C PRO A 145 -3.41 -3.18 9.67
N ALA A 146 -2.56 -2.17 9.84
CA ALA A 146 -1.80 -1.98 11.08
C ALA A 146 -2.68 -1.70 12.31
N ASN A 147 -3.81 -1.03 12.08
CA ASN A 147 -4.76 -0.63 13.09
C ASN A 147 -6.18 -0.94 12.61
N ARG A 148 -7.11 -1.09 13.55
CA ARG A 148 -8.52 -1.34 13.21
C ARG A 148 -9.08 -0.21 12.32
N VAL A 149 -9.64 -0.58 11.17
CA VAL A 149 -10.31 0.34 10.23
C VAL A 149 -11.82 0.15 10.37
N ARG A 150 -12.57 1.26 10.43
CA ARG A 150 -14.03 1.24 10.55
C ARG A 150 -14.64 2.20 9.55
N VAL A 151 -15.60 1.71 8.76
CA VAL A 151 -16.31 2.50 7.75
C VAL A 151 -17.80 2.21 7.79
N THR A 152 -18.61 3.23 7.60
CA THR A 152 -20.05 3.08 7.46
C THR A 152 -20.39 2.52 6.08
N VAL A 153 -21.26 1.52 6.04
CA VAL A 153 -21.69 0.85 4.80
C VAL A 153 -23.19 0.64 4.81
N GLN A 154 -23.80 0.56 3.63
CA GLN A 154 -25.16 0.03 3.53
C GLN A 154 -25.09 -1.49 3.64
N VAL A 155 -25.85 -2.08 4.57
CA VAL A 155 -25.81 -3.52 4.87
C VAL A 155 -27.08 -4.25 4.44
N ALA A 156 -28.15 -3.52 4.14
CA ALA A 156 -29.39 -4.06 3.58
C ALA A 156 -30.21 -2.98 2.88
N ALA A 157 -31.14 -3.42 2.02
CA ALA A 157 -32.21 -2.58 1.51
C ALA A 157 -33.51 -3.38 1.50
N ALA A 158 -34.60 -2.77 1.94
CA ALA A 158 -35.93 -3.36 1.85
C ALA A 158 -36.97 -2.28 1.56
N SER A 159 -37.82 -2.51 0.54
CA SER A 159 -38.92 -1.61 0.17
C SER A 159 -38.50 -0.14 0.03
N GLY A 160 -37.35 0.13 -0.60
CA GLY A 160 -36.82 1.48 -0.78
C GLY A 160 -36.18 2.11 0.47
N THR A 161 -36.10 1.38 1.58
CA THR A 161 -35.42 1.82 2.81
C THR A 161 -34.04 1.17 2.91
N GLY A 162 -32.99 2.00 3.02
CA GLY A 162 -31.62 1.55 3.28
C GLY A 162 -31.37 1.32 4.77
N TYR A 163 -30.61 0.28 5.10
CA TYR A 163 -30.14 0.00 6.46
C TYR A 163 -28.62 0.10 6.46
N TYR A 164 -28.07 0.79 7.43
CA TYR A 164 -26.65 1.09 7.51
C TYR A 164 -26.01 0.38 8.69
N GLY A 165 -24.72 0.11 8.60
CA GLY A 165 -23.91 -0.46 9.66
C GLY A 165 -22.47 -0.04 9.52
N VAL A 166 -21.59 -0.70 10.27
CA VAL A 166 -20.15 -0.49 10.21
C VAL A 166 -19.46 -1.76 9.75
N MET A 167 -18.68 -1.65 8.68
CA MET A 167 -17.67 -2.63 8.33
C MET A 167 -16.41 -2.34 9.15
N THR A 168 -15.93 -3.36 9.86
CA THR A 168 -14.70 -3.29 10.64
C THR A 168 -13.67 -4.24 10.04
N ILE A 169 -12.48 -3.72 9.72
CA ILE A 169 -11.31 -4.53 9.37
C ILE A 169 -10.38 -4.53 10.57
N ASN A 170 -10.18 -5.69 11.17
CA ASN A 170 -9.31 -5.85 12.33
C ASN A 170 -7.86 -6.12 11.91
N PRO A 171 -6.87 -5.82 12.78
CA PRO A 171 -5.46 -6.11 12.49
C PRO A 171 -5.14 -7.59 12.28
N ASP A 172 -5.98 -8.51 12.76
CA ASP A 172 -5.87 -9.95 12.49
C ASP A 172 -6.35 -10.35 11.08
N GLY A 173 -6.88 -9.40 10.31
CA GLY A 173 -7.40 -9.57 8.96
C GLY A 173 -8.88 -9.87 8.89
N THR A 174 -9.58 -10.10 10.01
CA THR A 174 -11.02 -10.36 9.98
C THR A 174 -11.79 -9.11 9.53
N VAL A 175 -12.71 -9.30 8.59
CA VAL A 175 -13.65 -8.27 8.14
C VAL A 175 -15.03 -8.61 8.67
N THR A 176 -15.59 -7.75 9.52
CA THR A 176 -16.89 -7.97 10.15
C THR A 176 -17.89 -6.86 9.86
N LEU A 177 -19.18 -7.17 9.95
CA LEU A 177 -20.27 -6.19 9.90
C LEU A 177 -20.97 -6.10 11.25
N GLY A 178 -21.30 -4.89 11.71
CA GLY A 178 -22.01 -4.67 12.97
C GLY A 178 -22.54 -3.25 13.10
N ASP A 179 -22.85 -2.84 14.33
CA ASP A 179 -23.26 -1.48 14.69
C ASP A 179 -24.39 -0.93 13.79
N TYR A 180 -25.45 -1.74 13.60
CA TYR A 180 -26.52 -1.42 12.69
C TYR A 180 -27.37 -0.24 13.18
N SER A 181 -27.79 0.61 12.24
CA SER A 181 -28.61 1.79 12.51
C SER A 181 -30.00 1.45 13.05
N ALA A 182 -30.46 0.22 12.81
CA ALA A 182 -31.75 -0.32 13.26
C ALA A 182 -31.72 -1.85 13.20
N ALA A 183 -32.81 -2.49 13.66
CA ALA A 183 -33.04 -3.90 13.39
C ALA A 183 -33.09 -4.16 11.88
N LEU A 184 -32.29 -5.10 11.41
CA LEU A 184 -32.22 -5.45 9.99
C LEU A 184 -33.47 -6.25 9.56
N PRO A 185 -33.92 -6.13 8.30
CA PRO A 185 -35.04 -6.91 7.81
C PRO A 185 -34.71 -8.40 7.84
N GLY A 186 -35.64 -9.23 8.34
CA GLY A 186 -35.45 -10.69 8.42
C GLY A 186 -35.43 -11.39 7.06
N THR A 187 -35.90 -10.72 6.01
CA THR A 187 -35.88 -11.19 4.62
C THR A 187 -35.00 -10.27 3.75
N GLY A 188 -34.73 -10.72 2.52
CA GLY A 188 -33.91 -9.98 1.56
C GLY A 188 -32.41 -10.11 1.79
N SER A 189 -31.64 -9.66 0.79
CA SER A 189 -30.18 -9.73 0.82
C SER A 189 -29.58 -8.79 1.86
N LYS A 190 -28.44 -9.21 2.40
CA LYS A 190 -27.54 -8.39 3.20
C LYS A 190 -26.25 -8.21 2.43
N TYR A 191 -25.62 -7.06 2.56
CA TYR A 191 -24.51 -6.65 1.70
C TYR A 191 -23.26 -6.33 2.52
N ALA A 192 -22.11 -6.67 1.96
CA ALA A 192 -20.81 -6.17 2.36
C ALA A 192 -20.20 -5.44 1.17
N GLU A 193 -20.20 -4.11 1.25
CA GLU A 193 -19.68 -3.21 0.23
C GLU A 193 -18.21 -2.91 0.52
N TYR A 194 -17.32 -3.25 -0.41
CA TYR A 194 -15.88 -3.08 -0.22
C TYR A 194 -15.32 -1.82 -0.88
N ASP A 195 -16.01 -1.28 -1.89
CA ASP A 195 -15.60 -0.08 -2.65
C ASP A 195 -15.58 1.21 -1.80
N VAL A 196 -16.11 1.17 -0.57
CA VAL A 196 -16.02 2.29 0.39
C VAL A 196 -14.59 2.52 0.91
N LEU A 197 -13.69 1.56 0.73
CA LEU A 197 -12.31 1.61 1.21
C LEU A 197 -11.32 1.80 0.07
N SER A 198 -11.15 3.04 -0.34
CA SER A 198 -10.16 3.38 -1.37
C SER A 198 -8.73 3.09 -0.91
N HIS A 199 -8.37 3.36 0.35
CA HIS A 199 -7.03 3.09 0.90
C HIS A 199 -7.05 2.86 2.42
N TYR A 200 -6.37 1.82 2.92
CA TYR A 200 -6.01 1.67 4.33
C TYR A 200 -4.55 1.26 4.49
N ARG A 201 -3.95 1.62 5.63
CA ARG A 201 -2.52 1.38 5.90
C ARG A 201 -2.25 -0.04 6.36
N LEU A 202 -1.30 -0.70 5.69
CA LEU A 202 -0.80 -2.03 6.02
C LEU A 202 0.14 -1.99 7.24
N THR A 203 0.34 -3.16 7.85
CA THR A 203 1.33 -3.42 8.91
C THR A 203 2.77 -3.23 8.44
#